data_AF-A0AAU3UVA6-F1
#
_entry.id   AF-A0AAU3UVA6-F1
#
_cell.length_a   1.000
_cell.length_b   1.000
_cell.length_c   1.000
_cell.angle_alpha   90.00
_cell.angle_beta   90.00
_cell.angle_gamma   90.00
#
_symmetry.space_group_name_H-M   'P 1'
#
loop_
_entity.id
_entity.type
_entity.pdbx_description
1 polymer ?
#
loop_
_entity_poly.entity_id
_entity_poly.type
_entity_poly.pdbx_seq_one_letter_code
_entity_poly.pdbx_strand_id
1 'polypeptide(L)'
;MLTNPLAATGLILLTVVLVAFIAALIIGWVDPHSPLDANLRNLNAPLGSPGHLLGTDNGGRDVFVRLVFGTKSTMLSAAIALGVAIVLGVPSGLVAGYYGGRIDLALDWLSSVILALPALLVLMAIIAGLGNSTWITMSALGTMMTPAVFRVIRAQVNAIRSELYIDAAKVAGLRDARIIARHVLGVVRGPLLLMLTVLSAVAITVQTGLDFIGLGNASIITWGGMLSEGFNALYQNRLLFLWPGLAVSITVTALFLLGNGLRDALQHSDTRSTADRGAVRRPRVTLPATPANPPTPEEVLSVRELRIGYPAADSEPVEVVRGASLTLRQGRIMGLVGESGSGKTQTAFAILDLLPRQASLLSGEIWLDGVPMRTMRPAQRERSVRESIAYVPQEPMSNLDPAFTIGYQLTEPLRAGGLSRRAARERAAALLTRTGISDPERVMRCYPHQISGGMAQRVLIAGAISTEPRILIADEPTTALDVTVQSEILDLLRELREELSMSILLVTHDLGVVADLCDDVTVMRAGEIVETASVREFFENPAHEYSRELLAAVLDEDHVRAEYIDAPNTKAGARQ
;
A
#
# COMPACT_ATOMS: atom_id res chain seq x y z
N MET A 1 -15.77 6.09 -11.67
CA MET A 1 -14.89 6.94 -12.51
C MET A 1 -15.40 8.37 -12.64
N LEU A 2 -16.67 8.61 -13.02
CA LEU A 2 -17.22 9.98 -13.19
C LEU A 2 -17.31 10.83 -11.90
N THR A 3 -17.12 10.24 -10.72
CA THR A 3 -17.10 10.95 -9.43
C THR A 3 -15.77 11.64 -9.13
N ASN A 4 -14.68 11.27 -9.82
CA ASN A 4 -13.37 11.91 -9.68
C ASN A 4 -13.22 12.96 -10.81
N PRO A 5 -13.10 14.26 -10.49
CA PRO A 5 -13.05 15.32 -11.50
C PRO A 5 -11.83 15.21 -12.43
N LEU A 6 -10.71 14.67 -11.94
CA LEU A 6 -9.51 14.45 -12.75
C LEU A 6 -9.73 13.31 -13.75
N ALA A 7 -10.36 12.21 -13.32
CA ALA A 7 -10.70 11.08 -14.18
C ALA A 7 -11.70 11.49 -15.27
N ALA A 8 -12.70 12.29 -14.91
CA ALA A 8 -13.71 12.82 -15.84
C ALA A 8 -13.07 13.74 -16.89
N THR A 9 -12.17 14.63 -16.47
CA THR A 9 -11.42 15.51 -17.39
C THR A 9 -10.55 14.70 -18.35
N GLY A 10 -9.81 13.71 -17.84
CA GLY A 10 -9.01 12.80 -18.67
C GLY A 10 -9.87 12.03 -19.69
N LEU A 11 -11.05 11.56 -19.29
CA LEU A 11 -11.98 10.85 -20.17
C LEU A 11 -12.54 11.76 -21.28
N ILE A 12 -12.88 13.01 -20.96
CA ILE A 12 -13.35 13.99 -21.96
C ILE A 12 -12.25 14.24 -23.00
N LEU A 13 -11.01 14.47 -22.56
CA LEU A 13 -9.89 14.69 -23.48
C LEU A 13 -9.61 13.46 -24.36
N LEU A 14 -9.64 12.25 -23.78
CA LEU A 14 -9.53 11.00 -24.55
C LEU A 14 -10.67 10.80 -25.53
N THR A 15 -11.88 11.28 -25.21
CA THR A 15 -13.03 11.23 -26.13
C THR A 15 -12.77 12.09 -27.36
N VAL A 16 -12.14 13.26 -27.21
CA VAL A 16 -11.73 14.10 -28.36
C VAL A 16 -10.72 13.35 -29.24
N VAL A 17 -9.72 12.70 -28.64
CA VAL A 17 -8.73 11.89 -29.36
C VAL A 17 -9.39 10.69 -30.06
N LEU A 18 -10.35 10.03 -29.40
CA LEU A 18 -11.10 8.92 -29.97
C LEU A 18 -11.96 9.36 -31.17
N VAL A 19 -12.62 10.51 -31.08
CA VAL A 19 -13.37 11.10 -32.19
C VAL A 19 -12.45 11.40 -33.36
N ALA A 20 -11.27 11.99 -33.11
CA ALA A 20 -10.26 12.22 -34.15
C ALA A 20 -9.75 10.90 -34.77
N PHE A 21 -9.55 9.86 -33.96
CA PHE A 21 -9.17 8.53 -34.44
C PHE A 21 -10.26 7.90 -35.34
N ILE A 22 -11.53 7.97 -34.93
CA ILE A 22 -12.66 7.47 -35.73
C ILE A 22 -12.79 8.29 -37.02
N ALA A 23 -12.68 9.62 -36.95
CA ALA A 23 -12.69 10.48 -38.13
C ALA A 23 -11.57 10.12 -39.11
N ALA A 24 -10.36 9.81 -38.62
CA ALA A 24 -9.25 9.36 -39.45
C ALA A 24 -9.53 8.01 -40.14
N LEU A 25 -10.24 7.08 -39.48
CA LEU A 25 -10.68 5.84 -40.10
C LEU A 25 -11.71 6.10 -41.21
N ILE A 26 -12.66 6.99 -40.97
CA ILE A 26 -13.68 7.38 -41.95
C ILE A 26 -13.02 8.06 -43.15
N ILE A 27 -12.14 9.04 -42.93
CA ILE A 27 -11.39 9.72 -44.00
C ILE A 27 -10.62 8.69 -44.82
N GLY A 28 -9.88 7.78 -44.16
CA GLY A 28 -9.14 6.73 -44.86
C GLY A 28 -10.01 5.72 -45.62
N TRP A 29 -11.32 5.66 -45.37
CA TRP A 29 -12.26 4.82 -46.10
C TRP A 29 -12.96 5.57 -47.24
N VAL A 30 -13.31 6.84 -47.02
CA VAL A 30 -14.02 7.69 -47.99
C VAL A 30 -13.07 8.27 -49.03
N ASP A 31 -11.94 8.83 -48.59
CA ASP A 31 -10.93 9.43 -49.44
C ASP A 31 -9.51 9.23 -48.85
N PRO A 32 -8.87 8.10 -49.19
CA PRO A 32 -7.54 7.74 -48.67
C PRO A 32 -6.42 8.71 -49.07
N HIS A 33 -6.60 9.49 -50.14
CA HIS A 33 -5.56 10.37 -50.68
C HIS A 33 -5.70 11.82 -50.22
N SER A 34 -6.87 12.24 -49.71
CA SER A 34 -7.11 13.57 -49.16
C SER A 34 -6.03 14.14 -48.22
N PRO A 35 -5.34 13.35 -47.35
CA PRO A 35 -4.28 13.90 -46.49
C PRO A 35 -2.97 14.22 -47.23
N LEU A 36 -2.83 13.71 -48.46
CA LEU A 36 -1.67 13.90 -49.34
C LEU A 36 -1.93 14.93 -50.44
N ASP A 37 -3.18 15.36 -50.62
CA ASP A 37 -3.57 16.34 -51.64
C ASP A 37 -2.86 17.68 -51.42
N ALA A 38 -1.97 18.00 -52.35
CA ALA A 38 -1.11 19.17 -52.32
C ALA A 38 -1.60 20.22 -53.33
N ASN A 39 -1.84 21.45 -52.87
CA ASN A 39 -2.18 22.57 -53.73
C ASN A 39 -1.12 23.67 -53.65
N LEU A 40 -0.27 23.77 -54.68
CA LEU A 40 0.82 24.76 -54.74
C LEU A 40 0.35 26.22 -54.72
N ARG A 41 -0.95 26.50 -54.92
CA ARG A 41 -1.50 27.86 -54.78
C ARG A 41 -1.73 28.26 -53.33
N ASN A 42 -1.86 27.27 -52.45
CA ASN A 42 -2.10 27.44 -51.03
C ASN A 42 -0.85 27.08 -50.22
N LEU A 43 0.36 27.39 -50.70
CA LEU A 43 1.57 27.11 -49.90
C LEU A 43 1.56 27.97 -48.63
N ASN A 44 1.69 27.33 -47.46
CA ASN A 44 1.70 28.01 -46.17
C ASN A 44 0.51 28.95 -45.94
N ALA A 45 -0.67 28.59 -46.44
CA ALA A 45 -1.87 29.39 -46.24
C ALA A 45 -2.16 29.54 -44.72
N PRO A 46 -2.47 30.77 -44.26
CA PRO A 46 -2.68 31.04 -42.84
C PRO A 46 -3.94 30.35 -42.30
N LEU A 47 -4.05 30.29 -40.98
CA LEU A 47 -5.21 29.76 -40.27
C LEU A 47 -6.52 30.42 -40.75
N GLY A 48 -7.55 29.60 -40.98
CA GLY A 48 -8.86 30.07 -41.44
C GLY A 48 -8.96 30.39 -42.93
N SER A 49 -7.97 29.97 -43.73
CA SER A 49 -8.03 30.08 -45.19
C SER A 49 -9.23 29.28 -45.76
N PRO A 50 -9.92 29.72 -46.83
CA PRO A 50 -11.10 29.04 -47.35
C PRO A 50 -10.84 27.55 -47.65
N GLY A 51 -11.60 26.65 -47.01
CA GLY A 51 -11.41 25.20 -47.14
C GLY A 51 -10.31 24.59 -46.25
N HIS A 52 -9.54 25.40 -45.51
CA HIS A 52 -8.40 24.96 -44.69
C HIS A 52 -8.46 25.54 -43.27
N LEU A 53 -9.14 24.84 -42.35
CA LEU A 53 -9.41 25.33 -40.99
C LEU A 53 -8.14 25.71 -40.23
N LEU A 54 -7.13 24.84 -40.25
CA LEU A 54 -5.83 25.07 -39.59
C LEU A 54 -4.76 25.60 -40.55
N GLY A 55 -5.15 26.01 -41.77
CA GLY A 55 -4.22 26.37 -42.83
C GLY A 55 -3.59 25.17 -43.51
N THR A 56 -2.50 25.41 -44.24
CA THR A 56 -1.79 24.42 -45.06
C THR A 56 -0.29 24.45 -44.78
N ASP A 57 0.38 23.33 -45.07
CA ASP A 57 1.81 23.19 -44.87
C ASP A 57 2.67 23.76 -46.04
N ASN A 58 3.99 23.56 -45.95
CA ASN A 58 4.95 23.92 -47.00
C ASN A 58 4.72 23.22 -48.34
N GLY A 59 3.87 22.19 -48.40
CA GLY A 59 3.46 21.49 -49.62
C GLY A 59 2.05 21.87 -50.08
N GLY A 60 1.35 22.78 -49.39
CA GLY A 60 -0.02 23.15 -49.69
C GLY A 60 -1.05 22.08 -49.32
N ARG A 61 -0.70 21.18 -48.38
CA ARG A 61 -1.56 20.12 -47.85
C ARG A 61 -2.29 20.59 -46.61
N ASP A 62 -3.55 20.16 -46.43
CA ASP A 62 -4.40 20.58 -45.32
C ASP A 62 -3.88 20.07 -43.96
N VAL A 63 -3.56 21.00 -43.04
CA VAL A 63 -2.98 20.68 -41.74
C VAL A 63 -3.98 19.98 -40.82
N PHE A 64 -5.26 20.32 -40.90
CA PHE A 64 -6.32 19.71 -40.08
C PHE A 64 -6.55 18.25 -40.47
N VAL A 65 -6.70 17.99 -41.76
CA VAL A 65 -6.87 16.63 -42.28
C VAL A 65 -5.66 15.76 -41.92
N ARG A 66 -4.44 16.30 -42.08
CA ARG A 66 -3.21 15.60 -41.68
C ARG A 66 -3.12 15.36 -40.18
N LEU A 67 -3.54 16.31 -39.35
CA LEU A 67 -3.55 16.16 -37.89
C LEU A 67 -4.49 15.05 -37.43
N VAL A 68 -5.70 15.02 -37.99
CA VAL A 68 -6.70 13.98 -37.75
C VAL A 68 -6.14 12.63 -38.22
N PHE A 69 -5.67 12.54 -39.47
CA PHE A 69 -5.12 11.30 -40.01
C PHE A 69 -3.89 10.79 -39.25
N GLY A 70 -3.02 11.69 -38.81
CA GLY A 70 -1.85 11.39 -37.98
C GLY A 70 -2.21 10.77 -36.62
N THR A 71 -3.39 11.08 -36.08
CA THR A 71 -3.91 10.47 -34.84
C THR A 71 -3.98 8.95 -34.98
N LYS A 72 -4.49 8.45 -36.11
CA LYS A 72 -4.60 7.01 -36.37
C LYS A 72 -3.24 6.32 -36.33
N SER A 73 -2.27 6.85 -37.07
CA SER A 73 -0.93 6.27 -37.18
C SER A 73 -0.19 6.29 -35.84
N THR A 74 -0.23 7.41 -35.12
CA THR A 74 0.44 7.54 -33.81
C THR A 74 -0.19 6.65 -32.75
N MET A 75 -1.53 6.54 -32.70
CA MET A 75 -2.20 5.65 -31.75
C MET A 75 -1.95 4.17 -32.06
N LEU A 76 -1.97 3.77 -33.35
CA LEU A 76 -1.73 2.38 -33.75
C LEU A 76 -0.30 1.93 -33.42
N SER A 77 0.70 2.78 -33.68
CA SER A 77 2.09 2.55 -33.31
C SER A 77 2.27 2.34 -31.81
N ALA A 78 1.68 3.23 -30.99
CA ALA A 78 1.71 3.08 -29.54
C ALA A 78 1.02 1.79 -29.07
N ALA A 79 -0.09 1.40 -29.70
CA ALA A 79 -0.81 0.16 -29.41
C ALA A 79 0.03 -1.10 -29.74
N ILE A 80 0.82 -1.07 -30.81
CA ILE A 80 1.74 -2.18 -31.15
C ILE A 80 2.80 -2.33 -30.05
N ALA A 81 3.45 -1.24 -29.65
CA ALA A 81 4.47 -1.28 -28.59
C ALA A 81 3.89 -1.78 -27.27
N LEU A 82 2.70 -1.29 -26.89
CA LEU A 82 2.01 -1.72 -25.68
C LEU A 82 1.59 -3.19 -25.74
N GLY A 83 1.08 -3.65 -26.89
CA GLY A 83 0.69 -5.04 -27.10
C GLY A 83 1.85 -6.01 -26.89
N VAL A 84 3.02 -5.71 -27.46
CA VAL A 84 4.24 -6.51 -27.25
C VAL A 84 4.66 -6.50 -25.78
N ALA A 85 4.67 -5.33 -25.12
CA ALA A 85 5.02 -5.22 -23.72
C ALA A 85 4.09 -6.04 -22.80
N ILE A 86 2.78 -6.08 -23.12
CA ILE A 86 1.81 -6.90 -22.38
C ILE A 86 2.06 -8.39 -22.63
N VAL A 87 2.18 -8.80 -23.89
CA VAL A 87 2.31 -10.21 -24.29
C VAL A 87 3.57 -10.84 -23.72
N LEU A 88 4.66 -10.07 -23.61
CA LEU A 88 5.90 -10.57 -23.01
C LEU A 88 5.96 -10.34 -21.49
N GLY A 89 5.55 -9.15 -21.02
CA GLY A 89 5.76 -8.72 -19.64
C GLY A 89 4.80 -9.32 -18.64
N VAL A 90 3.52 -9.49 -19.00
CA VAL A 90 2.52 -10.04 -18.08
C VAL A 90 2.78 -11.53 -17.81
N PRO A 91 2.96 -12.40 -18.84
CA PRO A 91 3.23 -13.81 -18.58
C PRO A 91 4.56 -14.04 -17.86
N SER A 92 5.63 -13.35 -18.26
CA SER A 92 6.93 -13.48 -17.60
C SER A 92 6.88 -13.02 -16.13
N GLY A 93 6.18 -11.92 -15.82
CA GLY A 93 6.02 -11.45 -14.45
C GLY A 93 5.17 -12.37 -13.59
N LEU A 94 4.09 -12.93 -14.15
CA LEU A 94 3.25 -13.91 -13.46
C LEU A 94 4.03 -15.19 -13.13
N VAL A 95 4.75 -15.72 -14.11
CA VAL A 95 5.54 -16.94 -13.95
C VAL A 95 6.67 -16.73 -12.94
N ALA A 96 7.41 -15.63 -13.04
CA ALA A 96 8.48 -15.29 -12.11
C ALA A 96 7.96 -15.13 -10.68
N GLY A 97 6.90 -14.35 -10.49
CA GLY A 97 6.35 -14.10 -9.16
C GLY A 97 5.68 -15.32 -8.54
N TYR A 98 4.96 -16.13 -9.32
CA TYR A 98 4.22 -17.27 -8.78
C TYR A 98 5.14 -18.45 -8.43
N TYR A 99 6.07 -18.81 -9.33
CA TYR A 99 6.95 -19.97 -9.12
C TYR A 99 8.19 -19.61 -8.29
N GLY A 100 8.73 -18.39 -8.42
CA GLY A 100 9.93 -17.95 -7.70
C GLY A 100 11.21 -18.74 -8.06
N GLY A 101 12.20 -18.68 -7.18
CA GLY A 101 13.42 -19.47 -7.28
C GLY A 101 14.27 -19.16 -8.52
N ARG A 102 14.74 -20.21 -9.22
CA ARG A 102 15.64 -20.06 -10.38
C ARG A 102 14.99 -19.37 -11.58
N ILE A 103 13.69 -19.59 -11.80
CA ILE A 103 12.95 -18.98 -12.91
C ILE A 103 12.86 -17.47 -12.68
N ASP A 104 12.58 -17.07 -11.44
CA ASP A 104 12.53 -15.68 -11.04
C ASP A 104 13.88 -14.98 -11.24
N LEU A 105 14.97 -15.60 -10.77
CA LEU A 105 16.33 -15.09 -10.98
C LEU A 105 16.68 -14.95 -12.47
N ALA A 106 16.34 -15.93 -13.31
CA ALA A 106 16.65 -15.90 -14.73
C ALA A 106 15.87 -14.80 -15.48
N LEU A 107 14.57 -14.66 -15.20
CA LEU A 107 13.73 -13.64 -15.82
C LEU A 107 14.07 -12.23 -15.31
N ASP A 108 14.44 -12.09 -14.04
CA ASP A 108 14.89 -10.81 -13.49
C ASP A 108 16.24 -10.38 -14.06
N TRP A 109 17.16 -11.32 -14.26
CA TRP A 109 18.42 -11.07 -14.96
C TRP A 109 18.17 -10.62 -16.40
N LEU A 110 17.33 -11.35 -17.16
CA LEU A 110 16.97 -10.98 -18.53
C LEU A 110 16.31 -9.59 -18.58
N SER A 111 15.39 -9.32 -17.66
CA SER A 111 14.74 -8.01 -17.53
C SER A 111 15.75 -6.90 -17.25
N SER A 112 16.77 -7.18 -16.45
CA SER A 112 17.81 -6.20 -16.09
C SER A 112 18.77 -5.94 -17.25
N VAL A 113 19.09 -6.95 -18.05
CA VAL A 113 19.86 -6.80 -19.30
C VAL A 113 19.12 -5.89 -20.28
N ILE A 114 17.82 -6.08 -20.48
CA ILE A 114 17.02 -5.22 -21.38
C ILE A 114 17.01 -3.77 -20.88
N LEU A 115 16.82 -3.55 -19.57
CA LEU A 115 16.83 -2.19 -18.98
C LEU A 115 18.19 -1.49 -19.07
N ALA A 116 19.29 -2.25 -19.10
CA ALA A 116 20.62 -1.68 -19.25
C ALA A 116 20.87 -1.10 -20.64
N LEU A 117 20.08 -1.51 -21.65
CA LEU A 117 20.21 -1.01 -23.02
C LEU A 117 19.54 0.37 -23.16
N PRO A 118 20.23 1.39 -23.68
CA PRO A 118 19.61 2.68 -23.96
C PRO A 118 18.60 2.54 -25.11
N ALA A 119 17.31 2.62 -24.78
CA ALA A 119 16.23 2.32 -25.73
C ALA A 119 16.34 3.10 -27.05
N LEU A 120 16.68 4.40 -27.00
CA LEU A 120 16.82 5.21 -28.21
C LEU A 120 17.95 4.72 -29.12
N LEU A 121 19.10 4.34 -28.55
CA LEU A 121 20.24 3.84 -29.33
C LEU A 121 19.92 2.50 -29.99
N VAL A 122 19.22 1.61 -29.27
CA VAL A 122 18.77 0.33 -29.83
C VAL A 122 17.80 0.55 -30.98
N LEU A 123 16.83 1.45 -30.81
CA LEU A 123 15.87 1.77 -31.87
C LEU A 123 16.57 2.38 -33.09
N MET A 124 17.54 3.28 -32.89
CA MET A 124 18.35 3.82 -33.98
C MET A 124 19.14 2.74 -34.72
N ALA A 125 19.75 1.81 -34.00
CA ALA A 125 20.48 0.69 -34.61
C ALA A 125 19.55 -0.23 -35.43
N ILE A 126 18.35 -0.51 -34.91
CA ILE A 126 17.32 -1.31 -35.60
C ILE A 126 16.85 -0.60 -36.86
N ILE A 127 16.56 0.70 -36.80
CA ILE A 127 16.14 1.47 -37.97
C ILE A 127 17.25 1.50 -39.03
N ALA A 128 18.51 1.64 -38.62
CA ALA A 128 19.65 1.65 -39.54
C ALA A 128 19.88 0.28 -40.20
N GLY A 129 19.66 -0.83 -39.48
CA GLY A 129 19.92 -2.18 -39.98
C GLY A 129 18.74 -2.87 -40.69
N LEU A 130 17.52 -2.68 -40.19
CA LEU A 130 16.29 -3.33 -40.69
C LEU A 130 15.36 -2.37 -41.45
N GLY A 131 15.72 -1.09 -41.55
CA GLY A 131 14.94 -0.06 -42.20
C GLY A 131 13.91 0.60 -41.28
N ASN A 132 13.25 1.64 -41.78
CA ASN A 132 12.32 2.49 -41.03
C ASN A 132 10.89 1.92 -40.92
N SER A 133 10.75 0.60 -40.76
CA SER A 133 9.44 -0.04 -40.60
C SER A 133 8.85 0.23 -39.22
N THR A 134 7.71 0.94 -39.18
CA THR A 134 6.99 1.25 -37.94
C THR A 134 6.66 0.01 -37.11
N TRP A 135 6.29 -1.10 -37.77
CA TRP A 135 5.98 -2.36 -37.09
C TRP A 135 7.19 -2.92 -36.33
N ILE A 136 8.37 -2.90 -36.96
CA ILE A 136 9.61 -3.42 -36.37
C ILE A 136 10.05 -2.51 -35.22
N THR A 137 10.11 -1.19 -35.47
CA THR A 137 10.53 -0.20 -34.47
C THR A 137 9.63 -0.21 -33.24
N MET A 138 8.31 -0.28 -33.41
CA MET A 138 7.37 -0.30 -32.28
C MET A 138 7.37 -1.65 -31.55
N SER A 139 7.58 -2.76 -32.26
CA SER A 139 7.75 -4.08 -31.60
C SER A 139 9.04 -4.13 -30.77
N ALA A 140 10.12 -3.53 -31.26
CA ALA A 140 11.36 -3.38 -30.52
C ALA A 140 11.18 -2.48 -29.29
N LEU A 141 10.48 -1.35 -29.43
CA LEU A 141 10.15 -0.47 -28.30
C LEU A 141 9.31 -1.21 -27.26
N GLY A 142 8.30 -1.98 -27.67
CA GLY A 142 7.51 -2.82 -26.76
C GLY A 142 8.34 -3.88 -26.02
N THR A 143 9.32 -4.46 -26.70
CA THR A 143 10.29 -5.37 -26.07
C THR A 143 11.12 -4.64 -25.02
N MET A 144 11.59 -3.43 -25.30
CA MET A 144 12.32 -2.59 -24.34
C MET A 144 11.46 -2.15 -23.15
N MET A 145 10.14 -2.05 -23.32
CA MET A 145 9.19 -1.71 -22.26
C MET A 145 8.72 -2.93 -21.43
N THR A 146 9.01 -4.14 -21.89
CA THR A 146 8.65 -5.41 -21.22
C THR A 146 9.11 -5.47 -19.75
N PRO A 147 10.35 -5.08 -19.40
CA PRO A 147 10.82 -5.03 -18.01
C PRO A 147 9.93 -4.23 -17.04
N ALA A 148 9.36 -3.11 -17.50
CA ALA A 148 8.52 -2.26 -16.65
C ALA A 148 7.22 -2.98 -16.25
N VAL A 149 6.61 -3.67 -17.22
CA VAL A 149 5.45 -4.54 -16.96
C VAL A 149 5.87 -5.71 -16.07
N PHE A 150 6.90 -6.46 -16.46
CA PHE A 150 7.42 -7.62 -15.73
C PHE A 150 7.60 -7.34 -14.23
N ARG A 151 8.32 -6.26 -13.88
CA ARG A 151 8.64 -5.93 -12.48
C ARG A 151 7.40 -5.66 -11.63
N VAL A 152 6.43 -4.93 -12.16
CA VAL A 152 5.20 -4.63 -11.41
C VAL A 152 4.37 -5.89 -11.22
N ILE A 153 4.19 -6.69 -12.27
CA ILE A 153 3.44 -7.94 -12.18
C ILE A 153 4.13 -8.89 -11.19
N ARG A 154 5.46 -9.09 -11.31
CA ARG A 154 6.27 -9.89 -10.39
C ARG A 154 6.09 -9.44 -8.94
N ALA A 155 6.21 -8.15 -8.67
CA ALA A 155 6.09 -7.61 -7.31
C ALA A 155 4.70 -7.84 -6.71
N GLN A 156 3.63 -7.60 -7.48
CA GLN A 156 2.27 -7.85 -7.02
C GLN A 156 2.02 -9.33 -6.76
N VAL A 157 2.48 -10.21 -7.64
CA VAL A 157 2.31 -11.67 -7.48
C VAL A 157 3.11 -12.20 -6.29
N ASN A 158 4.34 -11.71 -6.08
CA ASN A 158 5.17 -12.07 -4.93
C ASN A 158 4.50 -11.72 -3.61
N ALA A 159 3.87 -10.55 -3.51
CA ALA A 159 3.18 -10.11 -2.30
C ALA A 159 1.98 -11.01 -1.93
N ILE A 160 1.35 -11.64 -2.94
CA ILE A 160 0.13 -12.42 -2.75
C ILE A 160 0.42 -13.91 -2.65
N ARG A 161 1.57 -14.38 -3.17
CA ARG A 161 1.92 -15.81 -3.21
C ARG A 161 1.87 -16.47 -1.83
N SER A 162 2.17 -15.73 -0.76
CA SER A 162 2.16 -16.17 0.64
C SER A 162 0.83 -15.96 1.36
N GLU A 163 -0.23 -15.56 0.65
CA GLU A 163 -1.55 -15.40 1.24
C GLU A 163 -2.25 -16.73 1.52
N LEU A 164 -2.91 -16.80 2.67
CA LEU A 164 -3.56 -18.02 3.19
C LEU A 164 -4.61 -18.60 2.21
N TYR A 165 -5.32 -17.76 1.45
CA TYR A 165 -6.31 -18.23 0.48
C TYR A 165 -5.68 -18.88 -0.76
N ILE A 166 -4.44 -18.52 -1.12
CA ILE A 166 -3.70 -19.17 -2.19
C ILE A 166 -3.25 -20.56 -1.74
N ASP A 167 -2.74 -20.67 -0.51
CA ASP A 167 -2.31 -21.96 0.03
C ASP A 167 -3.49 -22.89 0.29
N ALA A 168 -4.62 -22.37 0.78
CA ALA A 168 -5.88 -23.12 0.85
C ALA A 168 -6.32 -23.64 -0.54
N ALA A 169 -6.17 -22.83 -1.60
CA ALA A 169 -6.51 -23.25 -2.95
C ALA A 169 -5.60 -24.38 -3.48
N LYS A 170 -4.30 -24.35 -3.15
CA LYS A 170 -3.35 -25.42 -3.48
C LYS A 170 -3.69 -26.72 -2.74
N VAL A 171 -3.97 -26.62 -1.44
CA VAL A 171 -4.37 -27.78 -0.60
C VAL A 171 -5.71 -28.36 -1.05
N ALA A 172 -6.62 -27.53 -1.55
CA ALA A 172 -7.89 -27.95 -2.16
C ALA A 172 -7.72 -28.61 -3.56
N GLY A 173 -6.49 -28.79 -4.05
CA GLY A 173 -6.20 -29.49 -5.30
C GLY A 173 -6.47 -28.68 -6.57
N LEU A 174 -6.59 -27.35 -6.47
CA LEU A 174 -6.74 -26.50 -7.67
C LEU A 174 -5.43 -26.46 -8.46
N ARG A 175 -5.53 -26.55 -9.79
CA ARG A 175 -4.37 -26.39 -10.69
C ARG A 175 -3.84 -24.95 -10.64
N ASP A 176 -2.52 -24.80 -10.66
CA ASP A 176 -1.82 -23.50 -10.70
C ASP A 176 -2.40 -22.52 -11.73
N ALA A 177 -2.65 -22.97 -12.95
CA ALA A 177 -3.22 -22.12 -14.00
C ALA A 177 -4.60 -21.54 -13.62
N ARG A 178 -5.41 -22.30 -12.88
CA ARG A 178 -6.73 -21.84 -12.39
C ARG A 178 -6.57 -20.90 -11.20
N ILE A 179 -5.59 -21.14 -10.33
CA ILE A 179 -5.25 -20.24 -9.21
C ILE A 179 -4.78 -18.88 -9.76
N ILE A 180 -3.84 -18.90 -10.72
CA ILE A 180 -3.33 -17.71 -11.37
C ILE A 180 -4.45 -16.95 -12.08
N ALA A 181 -5.28 -17.64 -12.89
CA ALA A 181 -6.31 -16.98 -13.67
C ALA A 181 -7.43 -16.36 -12.81
N ARG A 182 -7.80 -17.01 -11.71
CA ARG A 182 -8.96 -16.61 -10.90
C ARG A 182 -8.59 -15.71 -9.72
N HIS A 183 -7.50 -16.01 -9.02
CA HIS A 183 -7.12 -15.32 -7.78
C HIS A 183 -6.01 -14.30 -8.01
N VAL A 184 -4.97 -14.65 -8.77
CA VAL A 184 -3.80 -13.77 -8.96
C VAL A 184 -4.08 -12.65 -9.98
N LEU A 185 -4.61 -12.99 -11.16
CA LEU A 185 -4.95 -11.99 -12.19
C LEU A 185 -5.95 -10.95 -11.69
N GLY A 186 -6.82 -11.30 -10.74
CA GLY A 186 -7.77 -10.37 -10.14
C GLY A 186 -7.07 -9.17 -9.50
N VAL A 187 -6.05 -9.45 -8.69
CA VAL A 187 -5.29 -8.43 -7.96
C VAL A 187 -4.38 -7.61 -8.88
N VAL A 188 -3.80 -8.27 -9.88
CA VAL A 188 -2.84 -7.64 -10.81
C VAL A 188 -3.50 -6.64 -11.78
N ARG A 189 -4.79 -6.80 -12.11
CA ARG A 189 -5.52 -5.95 -13.07
C ARG A 189 -5.40 -4.46 -12.78
N GLY A 190 -5.52 -4.08 -11.51
CA GLY A 190 -5.51 -2.67 -11.12
C GLY A 190 -4.17 -2.00 -11.43
N PRO A 191 -3.06 -2.44 -10.80
CA PRO A 191 -1.72 -1.94 -11.08
C PRO A 191 -1.32 -2.06 -12.56
N LEU A 192 -1.73 -3.13 -13.25
CA LEU A 192 -1.46 -3.30 -14.67
C LEU A 192 -2.09 -2.19 -15.50
N LEU A 193 -3.39 -1.90 -15.32
CA LEU A 193 -4.07 -0.84 -16.09
C LEU A 193 -3.41 0.52 -15.88
N LEU A 194 -2.95 0.81 -14.67
CA LEU A 194 -2.19 2.03 -14.38
C LEU A 194 -0.88 2.09 -15.15
N MET A 195 -0.09 1.01 -15.08
CA MET A 195 1.16 0.91 -15.82
C MET A 195 0.93 1.09 -17.33
N LEU A 196 -0.13 0.52 -17.88
CA LEU A 196 -0.45 0.66 -19.30
C LEU A 196 -0.73 2.10 -19.72
N THR A 197 -1.34 2.94 -18.87
CA THR A 197 -1.54 4.37 -19.19
C THR A 197 -0.21 5.12 -19.29
N VAL A 198 0.73 4.88 -18.36
CA VAL A 198 2.07 5.48 -18.38
C VAL A 198 2.87 4.99 -19.58
N LEU A 199 2.86 3.68 -19.84
CA LEU A 199 3.55 3.09 -20.98
C LEU A 199 3.00 3.58 -22.32
N SER A 200 1.69 3.81 -22.43
CA SER A 200 1.08 4.39 -23.63
C SER A 200 1.62 5.81 -23.89
N ALA A 201 1.73 6.64 -22.84
CA ALA A 201 2.31 7.97 -22.95
C ALA A 201 3.78 7.92 -23.39
N VAL A 202 4.58 7.04 -22.78
CA VAL A 202 5.98 6.83 -23.17
C VAL A 202 6.10 6.39 -24.63
N ALA A 203 5.27 5.45 -25.08
CA ALA A 203 5.29 4.97 -26.45
C ALA A 203 4.98 6.10 -27.46
N ILE A 204 3.96 6.92 -27.19
CA ILE A 204 3.61 8.09 -28.02
C ILE A 204 4.77 9.09 -28.06
N THR A 205 5.36 9.41 -26.91
CA THR A 205 6.47 10.37 -26.82
C THR A 205 7.71 9.88 -27.55
N VAL A 206 8.11 8.61 -27.38
CA VAL A 206 9.28 8.04 -28.06
C VAL A 206 9.05 7.97 -29.56
N GLN A 207 7.89 7.50 -30.02
CA GLN A 207 7.56 7.48 -31.44
C GLN A 207 7.57 8.90 -32.03
N THR A 208 6.92 9.84 -31.38
CA THR A 208 6.87 11.25 -31.82
C THR A 208 8.28 11.83 -31.92
N GLY A 209 9.15 11.53 -30.95
CA GLY A 209 10.55 11.96 -30.97
C GLY A 209 11.38 11.34 -32.10
N LEU A 210 11.20 10.04 -32.36
CA LEU A 210 11.88 9.35 -33.47
C LEU A 210 11.46 9.93 -34.83
N ASP A 211 10.15 10.10 -35.03
CA ASP A 211 9.61 10.68 -36.26
C ASP A 211 10.03 12.15 -36.42
N PHE A 212 10.12 12.91 -35.30
CA PHE A 212 10.58 14.30 -35.28
C PHE A 212 12.02 14.45 -35.77
N ILE A 213 12.91 13.54 -35.36
CA ILE A 213 14.33 13.52 -35.77
C ILE A 213 14.49 12.98 -37.21
N GLY A 214 13.41 12.55 -37.86
CA GLY A 214 13.42 12.04 -39.24
C GLY A 214 13.79 10.55 -39.35
N LEU A 215 13.77 9.81 -38.24
CA LEU A 215 14.04 8.37 -38.21
C LEU A 215 12.78 7.51 -38.47
N GLY A 216 11.62 8.16 -38.56
CA GLY A 216 10.34 7.55 -38.85
C GLY A 216 10.15 7.12 -40.30
N ASN A 217 9.00 6.52 -40.58
CA ASN A 217 8.57 6.25 -41.96
C ASN A 217 7.96 7.52 -42.57
N ALA A 218 8.68 8.17 -43.49
CA ALA A 218 8.22 9.39 -44.17
C ALA A 218 6.97 9.18 -45.04
N SER A 219 6.60 7.94 -45.38
CA SER A 219 5.38 7.63 -46.14
C SER A 219 4.12 7.62 -45.27
N ILE A 220 4.27 7.65 -43.94
CA ILE A 220 3.16 7.61 -43.00
C ILE A 220 3.06 8.98 -42.33
N ILE A 221 1.86 9.56 -42.34
CA ILE A 221 1.59 10.80 -41.62
C ILE A 221 1.49 10.48 -40.14
N THR A 222 2.34 11.10 -39.33
CA THR A 222 2.35 11.01 -37.86
C THR A 222 2.49 12.40 -37.25
N TRP A 223 2.12 12.55 -35.98
CA TRP A 223 2.32 13.83 -35.27
C TRP A 223 3.79 14.24 -35.17
N GLY A 224 4.71 13.27 -35.01
CA GLY A 224 6.15 13.55 -34.97
C GLY A 224 6.70 14.05 -36.31
N GLY A 225 6.26 13.44 -37.43
CA GLY A 225 6.62 13.93 -38.76
C GLY A 225 6.08 15.34 -39.01
N MET A 226 4.83 15.62 -38.63
CA MET A 226 4.26 16.97 -38.72
C MET A 226 5.00 17.99 -37.84
N LEU A 227 5.45 17.59 -36.63
CA LEU A 227 6.29 18.44 -35.79
C LEU A 227 7.63 18.76 -36.46
N SER A 228 8.26 17.78 -37.11
CA SER A 228 9.53 17.97 -37.84
C SER A 228 9.35 18.98 -38.97
N GLU A 229 8.30 18.80 -39.78
CA GLU A 229 7.97 19.72 -40.87
C GLU A 229 7.67 21.14 -40.35
N GLY A 230 6.88 21.27 -39.28
CA GLY A 230 6.58 22.56 -38.65
C GLY A 230 7.80 23.23 -38.04
N PHE A 231 8.75 22.46 -37.48
CA PHE A 231 10.02 22.98 -36.96
C PHE A 231 10.92 23.50 -38.09
N ASN A 232 11.02 22.77 -39.20
CA ASN A 232 11.75 23.24 -40.39
C ASN A 232 11.09 24.48 -41.02
N ALA A 233 9.77 24.65 -40.85
CA ALA A 233 8.99 25.78 -41.33
C ALA A 233 8.86 26.93 -40.31
N LEU A 234 9.55 26.88 -39.17
CA LEU A 234 9.25 27.73 -38.00
C LEU A 234 9.37 29.24 -38.29
N TYR A 235 10.26 29.62 -39.22
CA TYR A 235 10.42 31.01 -39.66
C TYR A 235 9.32 31.47 -40.63
N GLN A 236 8.63 30.55 -41.31
CA GLN A 236 7.58 30.84 -42.29
C GLN A 236 6.20 30.81 -41.64
N ASN A 237 5.89 29.73 -40.91
CA ASN A 237 4.60 29.56 -40.26
C ASN A 237 4.78 28.87 -38.89
N ARG A 238 4.83 29.69 -37.84
CA ARG A 238 5.01 29.25 -36.45
C ARG A 238 3.90 28.32 -35.95
N LEU A 239 2.71 28.42 -36.53
CA LEU A 239 1.55 27.65 -36.07
C LEU A 239 1.60 26.18 -36.51
N LEU A 240 2.35 25.84 -37.55
CA LEU A 240 2.48 24.46 -38.03
C LEU A 240 3.09 23.53 -36.97
N PHE A 241 3.98 24.05 -36.14
CA PHE A 241 4.58 23.31 -35.02
C PHE A 241 3.59 23.14 -33.85
N LEU A 242 2.71 24.11 -33.61
CA LEU A 242 1.85 24.16 -32.42
C LEU A 242 0.81 23.04 -32.40
N TRP A 243 0.13 22.78 -33.52
CA TRP A 243 -0.99 21.84 -33.58
C TRP A 243 -0.65 20.38 -33.24
N PRO A 244 0.35 19.75 -33.89
CA PRO A 244 0.73 18.39 -33.52
C PRO A 244 1.34 18.31 -32.11
N GLY A 245 2.00 19.37 -31.64
CA GLY A 245 2.49 19.44 -30.25
C GLY A 245 1.37 19.48 -29.21
N LEU A 246 0.29 20.22 -29.48
CA LEU A 246 -0.92 20.22 -28.65
C LEU A 246 -1.61 18.86 -28.67
N ALA A 247 -1.71 18.20 -29.83
CA ALA A 247 -2.31 16.87 -29.93
C ALA A 247 -1.56 15.83 -29.07
N VAL A 248 -0.22 15.83 -29.13
CA VAL A 248 0.63 14.97 -28.27
C VAL A 248 0.42 15.33 -26.79
N SER A 249 0.49 16.62 -26.44
CA SER A 249 0.38 17.08 -25.05
C SER A 249 -0.98 16.76 -24.43
N ILE A 250 -2.08 17.00 -25.16
CA ILE A 250 -3.44 16.67 -24.73
C ILE A 250 -3.57 15.16 -24.52
N THR A 251 -3.09 14.36 -25.46
CA THR A 251 -3.21 12.89 -25.39
C THR A 251 -2.43 12.33 -24.20
N VAL A 252 -1.17 12.75 -24.03
CA VAL A 252 -0.33 12.33 -22.89
C VAL A 252 -0.95 12.77 -21.57
N THR A 253 -1.40 14.02 -21.47
CA THR A 253 -2.06 14.53 -20.26
C THR A 253 -3.33 13.75 -19.95
N ALA A 254 -4.13 13.44 -20.97
CA ALA A 254 -5.37 12.68 -20.80
C ALA A 254 -5.12 11.25 -20.30
N LEU A 255 -4.07 10.59 -20.80
CA LEU A 255 -3.64 9.26 -20.33
C LEU A 255 -3.17 9.30 -18.87
N PHE A 256 -2.37 10.31 -18.48
CA PHE A 256 -1.95 10.47 -17.08
C PHE A 256 -3.12 10.76 -16.13
N LEU A 257 -4.04 11.66 -16.52
CA LEU A 257 -5.22 11.98 -15.73
C LEU A 257 -6.14 10.75 -15.58
N LEU A 258 -6.33 9.98 -16.65
CA LEU A 258 -7.08 8.73 -16.62
C LEU A 258 -6.40 7.71 -15.69
N GLY A 259 -5.08 7.56 -15.80
CA GLY A 259 -4.29 6.67 -14.95
C GLY A 259 -4.46 7.00 -13.47
N ASN A 260 -4.23 8.24 -13.07
CA ASN A 260 -4.43 8.66 -11.68
C ASN A 260 -5.87 8.49 -11.21
N GLY A 261 -6.84 8.87 -12.05
CA GLY A 261 -8.26 8.67 -11.75
C GLY A 261 -8.66 7.20 -11.57
N LEU A 262 -8.08 6.31 -12.36
CA LEU A 262 -8.26 4.87 -12.25
C LEU A 262 -7.59 4.32 -10.99
N ARG A 263 -6.43 4.85 -10.60
CA ARG A 263 -5.71 4.46 -9.37
C ARG A 263 -6.58 4.74 -8.17
N ASP A 264 -7.10 5.96 -8.10
CA ASP A 264 -8.00 6.38 -7.03
C ASP A 264 -9.26 5.50 -7.01
N ALA A 265 -9.87 5.23 -8.16
CA ALA A 265 -11.08 4.42 -8.25
C ALA A 265 -10.87 2.96 -7.81
N LEU A 266 -9.71 2.37 -8.14
CA LEU A 266 -9.36 1.01 -7.76
C LEU A 266 -9.01 0.92 -6.28
N GLN A 267 -8.25 1.88 -5.74
CA GLN A 267 -7.95 1.95 -4.31
C GLN A 267 -9.21 2.22 -3.46
N HIS A 268 -10.19 2.94 -4.00
CA HIS A 268 -11.47 3.17 -3.34
C HIS A 268 -12.48 2.03 -3.54
N SER A 269 -12.20 1.03 -4.38
CA SER A 269 -13.12 -0.11 -4.57
C SER A 269 -13.06 -1.11 -3.42
N ASP A 270 -11.92 -1.19 -2.71
CA ASP A 270 -11.81 -1.93 -1.44
C ASP A 270 -12.57 -1.24 -0.28
N THR A 271 -12.89 0.04 -0.41
CA THR A 271 -13.63 0.82 0.59
C THR A 271 -15.07 1.16 0.20
N ARG A 272 -15.47 1.00 -1.07
CA ARG A 272 -16.83 1.38 -1.56
C ARG A 272 -17.77 0.24 -1.91
N SER A 273 -17.35 -1.02 -1.89
CA SER A 273 -18.25 -2.15 -2.21
C SER A 273 -19.32 -2.48 -1.13
N THR A 274 -19.55 -1.61 -0.14
CA THR A 274 -20.67 -1.73 0.82
C THR A 274 -21.27 -0.39 1.25
N ALA A 275 -20.93 0.73 0.61
CA ALA A 275 -21.41 2.04 1.04
C ALA A 275 -22.82 2.41 0.50
N ASP A 276 -23.31 1.71 -0.53
CA ASP A 276 -24.56 2.08 -1.22
C ASP A 276 -25.58 0.93 -1.36
N ARG A 277 -25.39 -0.18 -0.63
CA ARG A 277 -26.50 -1.05 -0.27
C ARG A 277 -26.96 -0.60 1.10
N GLY A 278 -28.10 0.10 1.08
CA GLY A 278 -28.73 0.87 2.15
C GLY A 278 -28.16 0.61 3.52
N ALA A 279 -27.67 1.68 4.16
CA ALA A 279 -27.26 1.74 5.56
C ALA A 279 -27.73 0.50 6.30
N VAL A 280 -26.86 -0.52 6.41
CA VAL A 280 -27.12 -1.68 7.26
C VAL A 280 -27.19 -1.08 8.64
N ARG A 281 -28.41 -0.70 9.00
CA ARG A 281 -28.81 -0.25 10.30
C ARG A 281 -28.30 -1.35 11.19
N ARG A 282 -27.22 -1.07 11.93
CA ARG A 282 -26.65 -1.98 12.93
C ARG A 282 -27.84 -2.67 13.56
N PRO A 283 -28.03 -4.00 13.40
CA PRO A 283 -29.00 -4.68 14.20
C PRO A 283 -28.52 -4.39 15.62
N ARG A 284 -29.27 -3.54 16.32
CA ARG A 284 -29.06 -3.30 17.73
C ARG A 284 -29.53 -4.62 18.33
N VAL A 285 -28.63 -5.60 18.37
CA VAL A 285 -28.87 -6.84 19.09
C VAL A 285 -28.99 -6.40 20.53
N THR A 286 -30.24 -6.32 20.99
CA THR A 286 -30.55 -6.08 22.39
C THR A 286 -30.15 -7.34 23.11
N LEU A 287 -28.89 -7.41 23.52
CA LEU A 287 -28.39 -8.51 24.31
C LEU A 287 -29.12 -8.51 25.65
N PRO A 288 -29.61 -9.66 26.15
CA PRO A 288 -30.12 -9.75 27.49
C PRO A 288 -29.00 -9.35 28.46
N ALA A 289 -29.24 -8.28 29.22
CA ALA A 289 -28.36 -7.86 30.29
C ALA A 289 -28.45 -8.92 31.40
N THR A 290 -27.54 -9.89 31.39
CA THR A 290 -27.28 -10.65 32.62
C THR A 290 -26.55 -9.68 33.55
N PRO A 291 -27.08 -9.36 34.74
CA PRO A 291 -26.38 -8.49 35.67
C PRO A 291 -25.17 -9.25 36.20
N ALA A 292 -24.05 -9.15 35.50
CA ALA A 292 -22.77 -9.55 36.05
C ALA A 292 -22.40 -8.49 37.13
N ASN A 293 -22.01 -8.95 38.32
CA ASN A 293 -21.59 -8.03 39.39
C ASN A 293 -20.55 -7.05 38.85
N PRO A 294 -20.62 -5.75 39.21
CA PRO A 294 -19.64 -4.77 38.74
C PRO A 294 -18.23 -5.25 39.09
N PRO A 295 -17.25 -5.07 38.18
CA PRO A 295 -15.86 -5.41 38.45
C PRO A 295 -15.38 -4.70 39.73
N THR A 296 -14.46 -5.34 40.46
CA THR A 296 -13.88 -4.73 41.67
C THR A 296 -13.04 -3.50 41.28
N PRO A 297 -12.80 -2.55 42.19
CA PRO A 297 -12.00 -1.36 41.88
C PRO A 297 -10.57 -1.65 41.40
N GLU A 298 -10.05 -2.84 41.70
CA GLU A 298 -8.72 -3.28 41.25
C GLU A 298 -8.71 -3.70 39.77
N GLU A 299 -9.86 -3.95 39.15
CA GLU A 299 -10.01 -4.36 37.75
C GLU A 299 -10.18 -3.14 36.83
N VAL A 300 -9.07 -2.60 36.34
CA VAL A 300 -9.07 -1.43 35.44
C VAL A 300 -9.74 -1.72 34.09
N LEU A 301 -9.68 -2.98 33.64
CA LEU A 301 -10.37 -3.46 32.44
C LEU A 301 -10.89 -4.88 32.67
N SER A 302 -12.19 -5.09 32.43
CA SER A 302 -12.81 -6.42 32.46
C SER A 302 -13.60 -6.66 31.18
N VAL A 303 -13.25 -7.74 30.49
CA VAL A 303 -13.91 -8.25 29.29
C VAL A 303 -14.60 -9.55 29.66
N ARG A 304 -15.88 -9.68 29.33
CA ARG A 304 -16.71 -10.84 29.71
C ARG A 304 -17.50 -11.35 28.51
N GLU A 305 -17.38 -12.63 28.22
CA GLU A 305 -18.12 -13.35 27.17
C GLU A 305 -18.10 -12.63 25.81
N LEU A 306 -16.95 -12.07 25.46
CA LEU A 306 -16.76 -11.29 24.24
C LEU A 306 -16.94 -12.18 23.01
N ARG A 307 -17.93 -11.88 22.18
CA ARG A 307 -18.13 -12.54 20.89
C ARG A 307 -18.06 -11.53 19.75
N ILE A 308 -17.21 -11.82 18.77
CA ILE A 308 -16.99 -10.96 17.60
C ILE A 308 -17.22 -11.79 16.35
N GLY A 309 -18.08 -11.30 15.46
CA GLY A 309 -18.40 -11.95 14.20
C GLY A 309 -18.29 -11.03 13.00
N TYR A 310 -17.92 -11.61 11.86
CA TYR A 310 -17.92 -10.93 10.56
C TYR A 310 -19.09 -11.42 9.70
N PRO A 311 -19.69 -10.55 8.87
CA PRO A 311 -20.76 -10.93 7.98
C PRO A 311 -20.25 -11.96 6.98
N ALA A 312 -21.01 -13.04 6.84
CA ALA A 312 -20.89 -13.97 5.73
C ALA A 312 -22.01 -13.69 4.73
N ALA A 313 -21.74 -13.86 3.43
CA ALA A 313 -22.62 -13.40 2.35
C ALA A 313 -24.05 -13.93 2.47
N ASP A 314 -24.22 -15.22 2.79
CA ASP A 314 -25.50 -15.93 2.83
C ASP A 314 -25.63 -16.86 4.07
N SER A 315 -24.83 -16.66 5.12
CA SER A 315 -24.82 -17.52 6.31
C SER A 315 -24.75 -16.71 7.61
N GLU A 316 -24.84 -17.41 8.74
CA GLU A 316 -24.57 -16.82 10.06
C GLU A 316 -23.17 -16.16 10.09
N PRO A 317 -22.99 -15.09 10.88
CA PRO A 317 -21.71 -14.42 11.02
C PRO A 317 -20.61 -15.41 11.41
N VAL A 318 -19.45 -15.32 10.76
CA VAL A 318 -18.29 -16.12 11.14
C VAL A 318 -17.72 -15.54 12.43
N GLU A 319 -17.89 -16.27 13.54
CA GLU A 319 -17.30 -15.90 14.83
C GLU A 319 -15.78 -16.07 14.80
N VAL A 320 -15.08 -14.97 15.08
CA VAL A 320 -13.62 -14.90 15.22
C VAL A 320 -13.20 -14.88 16.69
N VAL A 321 -14.08 -14.38 17.57
CA VAL A 321 -13.94 -14.49 19.03
C VAL A 321 -15.22 -15.09 19.58
N ARG A 322 -15.12 -16.13 20.42
CA ARG A 322 -16.20 -17.06 20.77
C ARG A 322 -16.48 -17.12 22.28
N GLY A 323 -16.54 -15.96 22.94
CA GLY A 323 -16.82 -15.86 24.38
C GLY A 323 -15.56 -15.61 25.20
N ALA A 324 -14.66 -14.77 24.71
CA ALA A 324 -13.42 -14.46 25.42
C ALA A 324 -13.69 -13.62 26.69
N SER A 325 -13.11 -14.04 27.82
CA SER A 325 -13.16 -13.32 29.08
C SER A 325 -11.75 -13.08 29.61
N LEU A 326 -11.42 -11.85 29.95
CA LEU A 326 -10.12 -11.48 30.54
C LEU A 326 -10.27 -10.28 31.47
N THR A 327 -9.38 -10.17 32.45
CA THR A 327 -9.41 -9.09 33.46
C THR A 327 -8.01 -8.57 33.71
N LEU A 328 -7.77 -7.30 33.38
CA LEU A 328 -6.53 -6.61 33.68
C LEU A 328 -6.66 -5.84 35.00
N ARG A 329 -5.75 -6.11 35.94
CA ARG A 329 -5.72 -5.46 37.26
C ARG A 329 -4.81 -4.23 37.24
N GLN A 330 -5.08 -3.27 38.13
CA GLN A 330 -4.29 -2.05 38.26
C GLN A 330 -2.81 -2.36 38.54
N GLY A 331 -1.91 -1.74 37.77
CA GLY A 331 -0.46 -1.84 37.94
C GLY A 331 0.13 -3.21 37.56
N ARG A 332 -0.66 -4.10 36.98
CA ARG A 332 -0.22 -5.43 36.53
C ARG A 332 0.04 -5.43 35.02
N ILE A 333 0.91 -6.34 34.60
CA ILE A 333 1.14 -6.67 33.19
C ILE A 333 0.49 -8.02 32.90
N MET A 334 -0.47 -8.05 31.98
CA MET A 334 -1.09 -9.28 31.51
C MET A 334 -0.61 -9.61 30.09
N GLY A 335 -0.09 -10.82 29.91
CA GLY A 335 0.21 -11.37 28.59
C GLY A 335 -1.02 -12.01 27.95
N LEU A 336 -1.38 -11.63 26.73
CA LEU A 336 -2.37 -12.31 25.89
C LEU A 336 -1.63 -13.07 24.78
N VAL A 337 -1.60 -14.39 24.88
CA VAL A 337 -0.76 -15.27 24.05
C VAL A 337 -1.61 -16.17 23.17
N GLY A 338 -1.09 -16.53 21.99
CA GLY A 338 -1.71 -17.52 21.11
C GLY A 338 -1.13 -17.47 19.71
N GLU A 339 -1.47 -18.46 18.88
CA GLU A 339 -1.06 -18.48 17.47
C GLU A 339 -1.58 -17.27 16.68
N SER A 340 -0.95 -17.00 15.53
CA SER A 340 -1.46 -16.01 14.59
C SER A 340 -2.89 -16.36 14.17
N GLY A 341 -3.78 -15.37 14.14
CA GLY A 341 -5.20 -15.58 13.84
C GLY A 341 -6.05 -16.13 14.98
N SER A 342 -5.52 -16.30 16.21
CA SER A 342 -6.31 -16.81 17.35
C SER A 342 -7.37 -15.83 17.88
N GLY A 343 -7.35 -14.56 17.45
CA GLY A 343 -8.35 -13.53 17.82
C GLY A 343 -7.81 -12.40 18.71
N LYS A 344 -6.53 -12.42 19.11
CA LYS A 344 -5.92 -11.45 20.05
C LYS A 344 -6.11 -9.98 19.64
N THR A 345 -5.72 -9.64 18.40
CA THR A 345 -5.86 -8.27 17.87
C THR A 345 -7.33 -7.85 17.76
N GLN A 346 -8.26 -8.78 17.48
CA GLN A 346 -9.69 -8.45 17.47
C GLN A 346 -10.22 -8.15 18.88
N THR A 347 -9.75 -8.88 19.89
CA THR A 347 -10.03 -8.58 21.29
C THR A 347 -9.49 -7.20 21.67
N ALA A 348 -8.25 -6.86 21.31
CA ALA A 348 -7.66 -5.54 21.53
C ALA A 348 -8.46 -4.41 20.85
N PHE A 349 -8.85 -4.59 19.59
CA PHE A 349 -9.64 -3.60 18.85
C PHE A 349 -11.06 -3.44 19.38
N ALA A 350 -11.66 -4.50 19.94
CA ALA A 350 -12.93 -4.39 20.65
C ALA A 350 -12.81 -3.53 21.91
N ILE A 351 -11.72 -3.71 22.68
CA ILE A 351 -11.42 -2.88 23.86
C ILE A 351 -11.23 -1.41 23.47
N LEU A 352 -10.53 -1.15 22.36
CA LEU A 352 -10.27 0.20 21.86
C LEU A 352 -11.47 0.87 21.14
N ASP A 353 -12.61 0.18 21.00
CA ASP A 353 -13.74 0.62 20.15
C ASP A 353 -13.31 0.91 18.68
N LEU A 354 -12.30 0.18 18.19
CA LEU A 354 -11.70 0.31 16.85
C LEU A 354 -12.02 -0.86 15.91
N LEU A 355 -13.03 -1.67 16.23
CA LEU A 355 -13.45 -2.78 15.36
C LEU A 355 -13.79 -2.27 13.94
N PRO A 356 -13.36 -3.00 12.89
CA PRO A 356 -13.70 -2.67 11.51
C PRO A 356 -15.21 -2.54 11.31
N ARG A 357 -15.66 -1.73 10.35
CA ARG A 357 -17.09 -1.52 10.09
C ARG A 357 -17.86 -2.82 9.77
N GLN A 358 -17.15 -3.80 9.22
CA GLN A 358 -17.69 -5.12 8.89
C GLN A 358 -17.79 -5.99 10.15
N ALA A 359 -16.92 -5.83 11.14
CA ALA A 359 -16.98 -6.61 12.36
C ALA A 359 -18.15 -6.15 13.23
N SER A 360 -18.80 -7.09 13.90
CA SER A 360 -19.88 -6.83 14.84
C SER A 360 -19.59 -7.49 16.17
N LEU A 361 -19.81 -6.73 17.24
CA LEU A 361 -19.88 -7.26 18.60
C LEU A 361 -21.20 -8.04 18.71
N LEU A 362 -21.13 -9.38 18.70
CA LEU A 362 -22.28 -10.26 18.77
C LEU A 362 -22.82 -10.34 20.20
N SER A 363 -21.94 -10.54 21.17
CA SER A 363 -22.24 -10.56 22.59
C SER A 363 -21.06 -10.11 23.45
N GLY A 364 -21.30 -10.01 24.76
CA GLY A 364 -20.28 -9.74 25.76
C GLY A 364 -20.30 -8.30 26.26
N GLU A 365 -19.49 -8.07 27.29
CA GLU A 365 -19.41 -6.81 28.00
C GLU A 365 -17.96 -6.39 28.19
N ILE A 366 -17.68 -5.12 27.94
CA ILE A 366 -16.38 -4.51 28.22
C ILE A 366 -16.62 -3.41 29.27
N TRP A 367 -15.89 -3.51 30.37
CA TRP A 367 -15.92 -2.59 31.50
C TRP A 367 -14.57 -1.89 31.59
N LEU A 368 -14.60 -0.57 31.65
CA LEU A 368 -13.43 0.28 31.78
C LEU A 368 -13.58 1.11 33.07
N ASP A 369 -12.67 0.93 34.02
CA ASP A 369 -12.70 1.54 35.36
C ASP A 369 -14.04 1.36 36.08
N GLY A 370 -14.57 0.13 36.08
CA GLY A 370 -15.85 -0.16 36.71
C GLY A 370 -17.08 0.35 35.95
N VAL A 371 -16.93 1.00 34.79
CA VAL A 371 -18.04 1.50 33.98
C VAL A 371 -18.23 0.64 32.73
N PRO A 372 -19.44 0.10 32.48
CA PRO A 372 -19.71 -0.71 31.31
C PRO A 372 -19.73 0.18 30.06
N MET A 373 -18.80 -0.05 29.12
CA MET A 373 -18.65 0.77 27.91
C MET A 373 -19.93 0.81 27.05
N ARG A 374 -20.77 -0.24 27.12
CA ARG A 374 -22.05 -0.32 26.38
C ARG A 374 -23.08 0.71 26.83
N THR A 375 -23.03 1.18 28.08
CA THR A 375 -24.02 2.14 28.62
C THR A 375 -23.63 3.57 28.26
N MET A 376 -22.38 3.79 27.85
CA MET A 376 -21.89 5.09 27.41
C MET A 376 -22.44 5.45 26.02
N ARG A 377 -22.78 6.73 25.82
CA ARG A 377 -23.05 7.25 24.47
C ARG A 377 -21.78 7.16 23.62
N PRO A 378 -21.86 7.02 22.28
CA PRO A 378 -20.68 6.86 21.43
C PRO A 378 -19.57 7.89 21.68
N ALA A 379 -19.90 9.18 21.75
CA ALA A 379 -18.92 10.23 22.01
C ALA A 379 -18.31 10.17 23.43
N GLN A 380 -19.06 9.67 24.42
CA GLN A 380 -18.54 9.47 25.77
C GLN A 380 -17.59 8.27 25.80
N ARG A 381 -17.96 7.18 25.14
CA ARG A 381 -17.12 5.98 25.04
C ARG A 381 -15.79 6.26 24.35
N GLU A 382 -15.84 6.93 23.19
CA GLU A 382 -14.64 7.34 22.45
C GLU A 382 -13.71 8.20 23.31
N ARG A 383 -14.29 9.17 24.04
CA ARG A 383 -13.53 10.02 24.96
C ARG A 383 -12.91 9.21 26.11
N SER A 384 -13.68 8.34 26.76
CA SER A 384 -13.20 7.50 27.86
C SER A 384 -12.07 6.58 27.42
N VAL A 385 -12.18 5.96 26.24
CA VAL A 385 -11.10 5.15 25.65
C VAL A 385 -9.87 6.01 25.39
N ARG A 386 -10.01 7.13 24.67
CA ARG A 386 -8.88 8.02 24.32
C ARG A 386 -8.14 8.57 25.53
N GLU A 387 -8.84 8.84 26.63
CA GLU A 387 -8.24 9.37 27.86
C GLU A 387 -7.63 8.26 28.75
N SER A 388 -8.07 7.01 28.61
CA SER A 388 -7.69 5.94 29.55
C SER A 388 -6.76 4.89 28.95
N ILE A 389 -6.83 4.65 27.64
CA ILE A 389 -6.13 3.57 26.96
C ILE A 389 -5.24 4.14 25.86
N ALA A 390 -3.98 3.74 25.85
CA ALA A 390 -3.06 3.94 24.74
C ALA A 390 -2.77 2.62 24.03
N TYR A 391 -2.32 2.72 22.79
CA TYR A 391 -2.07 1.58 21.91
C TYR A 391 -0.69 1.71 21.25
N VAL A 392 0.11 0.65 21.32
CA VAL A 392 1.36 0.48 20.58
C VAL A 392 1.16 -0.67 19.59
N PRO A 393 1.20 -0.40 18.27
CA PRO A 393 0.98 -1.42 17.25
C PRO A 393 2.21 -2.30 16.98
N GLN A 394 1.97 -3.45 16.34
CA GLN A 394 2.93 -4.52 16.01
C GLN A 394 4.13 -4.07 15.14
N GLU A 395 3.93 -3.13 14.21
CA GLU A 395 4.99 -2.73 13.28
C GLU A 395 5.25 -1.21 13.33
N PRO A 396 6.41 -0.77 13.84
CA PRO A 396 6.62 0.64 14.08
C PRO A 396 6.67 1.49 12.80
N MET A 397 7.31 0.97 11.76
CA MET A 397 7.58 1.72 10.53
C MET A 397 6.34 1.91 9.66
N SER A 398 5.39 0.96 9.69
CA SER A 398 4.15 1.04 8.91
C SER A 398 3.06 1.88 9.60
N ASN A 399 3.21 2.13 10.91
CA ASN A 399 2.26 2.93 11.70
C ASN A 399 2.65 4.40 11.85
N LEU A 400 3.86 4.80 11.44
CA LEU A 400 4.25 6.20 11.31
C LEU A 400 4.00 6.70 9.89
N ASP A 401 3.37 7.86 9.73
CA ASP A 401 3.12 8.44 8.42
C ASP A 401 4.44 8.92 7.78
N PRO A 402 4.88 8.35 6.64
CA PRO A 402 6.17 8.67 6.02
C PRO A 402 6.22 10.09 5.43
N ALA A 403 5.07 10.76 5.25
CA ALA A 403 4.98 12.11 4.71
C ALA A 403 5.23 13.19 5.79
N PHE A 404 5.23 12.83 7.07
CA PHE A 404 5.41 13.76 8.18
C PHE A 404 6.64 13.45 9.02
N THR A 405 7.24 14.50 9.60
CA THR A 405 8.35 14.32 10.54
C THR A 405 7.85 13.74 11.87
N ILE A 406 8.74 13.07 12.61
CA ILE A 406 8.43 12.53 13.93
C ILE A 406 7.92 13.62 14.87
N GLY A 407 8.54 14.80 14.84
CA GLY A 407 8.13 15.93 15.67
C GLY A 407 6.73 16.43 15.33
N TYR A 408 6.30 16.36 14.06
CA TYR A 408 4.93 16.70 13.69
C TYR A 408 3.94 15.71 14.30
N GLN A 409 4.19 14.41 14.10
CA GLN A 409 3.31 13.33 14.54
C GLN A 409 3.18 13.27 16.08
N LEU A 410 4.25 13.57 16.83
CA LEU A 410 4.19 13.61 18.30
C LEU A 410 3.55 14.89 18.85
N THR A 411 3.64 16.02 18.16
CA THR A 411 3.10 17.29 18.65
C THR A 411 1.63 17.48 18.30
N GLU A 412 1.13 16.85 17.23
CA GLU A 412 -0.27 16.94 16.83
C GLU A 412 -1.25 16.48 17.93
N PRO A 413 -1.15 15.26 18.52
CA PRO A 413 -2.08 14.81 19.55
C PRO A 413 -2.02 15.68 20.80
N LEU A 414 -0.83 16.14 21.19
CA LEU A 414 -0.64 17.07 22.31
C LEU A 414 -1.35 18.41 22.06
N ARG A 415 -1.30 18.92 20.83
CA ARG A 415 -2.00 20.16 20.44
C ARG A 415 -3.50 19.97 20.38
N ALA A 416 -3.98 18.81 19.92
CA ALA A 416 -5.39 18.45 19.97
C ALA A 416 -5.91 18.37 21.42
N GLY A 417 -5.03 17.98 22.37
CA GLY A 417 -5.27 18.05 23.82
C GLY A 417 -5.22 19.45 24.44
N GLY A 418 -4.99 20.51 23.64
CA GLY A 418 -5.01 21.90 24.09
C GLY A 418 -3.66 22.54 24.40
N LEU A 419 -2.54 21.84 24.21
CA LEU A 419 -1.22 22.44 24.41
C LEU A 419 -0.88 23.45 23.31
N SER A 420 -0.20 24.54 23.69
CA SER A 420 0.37 25.48 22.73
C SER A 420 1.44 24.79 21.87
N ARG A 421 1.72 25.32 20.67
CA ARG A 421 2.75 24.75 19.78
C ARG A 421 4.11 24.62 20.47
N ARG A 422 4.49 25.59 21.31
CA ARG A 422 5.75 25.57 22.06
C ARG A 422 5.72 24.50 23.14
N ALA A 423 4.67 24.49 23.97
CA ALA A 423 4.54 23.51 25.05
C ALA A 423 4.46 22.07 24.52
N ALA A 424 3.75 21.85 23.40
CA ALA A 424 3.69 20.55 22.74
C ALA A 424 5.07 20.08 22.25
N ARG A 425 5.87 20.99 21.68
CA ARG A 425 7.25 20.66 21.24
C ARG A 425 8.14 20.28 22.43
N GLU A 426 8.11 21.09 23.49
CA GLU A 426 8.90 20.84 24.71
C GLU A 426 8.49 19.50 25.35
N ARG A 427 7.18 19.22 25.42
CA ARG A 427 6.66 17.95 25.93
C ARG A 427 7.03 16.76 25.05
N ALA A 428 6.93 16.88 23.73
CA ALA A 428 7.32 15.82 22.79
C ALA A 428 8.82 15.51 22.88
N ALA A 429 9.68 16.52 22.98
CA ALA A 429 11.11 16.33 23.18
C ALA A 429 11.41 15.61 24.50
N ALA A 430 10.74 16.01 25.59
CA ALA A 430 10.87 15.35 26.89
C ALA A 430 10.43 13.88 26.86
N LEU A 431 9.33 13.57 26.16
CA LEU A 431 8.85 12.19 25.98
C LEU A 431 9.86 11.33 25.21
N LEU A 432 10.45 11.87 24.14
CA LEU A 432 11.51 11.19 23.40
C LEU A 432 12.71 10.89 24.29
N THR A 433 13.17 11.86 25.08
CA THR A 433 14.25 11.66 26.06
C THR A 433 13.90 10.54 27.04
N ARG A 434 12.67 10.55 27.58
CA ARG A 434 12.19 9.51 28.51
C ARG A 434 12.21 8.12 27.90
N THR A 435 11.89 8.00 26.61
CA THR A 435 11.96 6.72 25.89
C THR A 435 13.37 6.34 25.43
N GLY A 436 14.43 6.99 25.94
CA GLY A 436 15.82 6.64 25.65
C GLY A 436 16.38 7.21 24.34
N ILE A 437 15.72 8.20 23.72
CA ILE A 437 16.27 8.88 22.54
C ILE A 437 17.31 9.92 22.98
N SER A 438 18.58 9.71 22.62
CA SER A 438 19.70 10.57 23.06
C SER A 438 19.69 11.98 22.46
N ASP A 439 19.17 12.14 21.24
CA ASP A 439 19.04 13.46 20.57
C ASP A 439 17.59 13.68 20.08
N PRO A 440 16.67 14.05 21.00
CA PRO A 440 15.27 14.28 20.69
C PRO A 440 15.09 15.34 19.60
N GLU A 441 15.85 16.42 19.66
CA GLU A 441 15.72 17.55 18.74
C GLU A 441 16.04 17.14 17.30
N ARG A 442 17.08 16.32 17.11
CA ARG A 442 17.39 15.74 15.80
C ARG A 442 16.30 14.76 15.36
N VAL A 443 15.86 13.86 16.23
CA VAL A 443 14.82 12.86 15.89
C VAL A 443 13.51 13.53 15.50
N MET A 444 13.11 14.59 16.19
CA MET A 444 11.90 15.37 15.84
C MET A 444 11.95 15.96 14.42
N ARG A 445 13.14 16.18 13.85
CA ARG A 445 13.31 16.67 12.47
C ARG A 445 13.40 15.54 11.44
N CYS A 446 13.56 14.29 11.89
CA CYS A 446 13.65 13.13 11.01
C CYS A 446 12.26 12.72 10.52
N TYR A 447 12.24 12.07 9.36
CA TYR A 447 11.12 11.28 8.87
C TYR A 447 11.26 9.81 9.33
N PRO A 448 10.18 9.00 9.32
CA PRO A 448 10.23 7.61 9.75
C PRO A 448 11.33 6.77 9.08
N HIS A 449 11.54 6.95 7.77
CA HIS A 449 12.58 6.25 7.00
C HIS A 449 14.03 6.68 7.34
N GLN A 450 14.23 7.64 8.25
CA GLN A 450 15.54 8.15 8.65
C GLN A 450 15.95 7.72 10.07
N ILE A 451 15.14 6.88 10.74
CA ILE A 451 15.42 6.34 12.07
C ILE A 451 15.43 4.81 12.04
N SER A 452 16.10 4.16 12.99
CA SER A 452 16.10 2.70 13.08
C SER A 452 14.75 2.16 13.58
N GLY A 453 14.50 0.86 13.40
CA GLY A 453 13.29 0.21 13.92
C GLY A 453 13.12 0.39 15.43
N GLY A 454 14.19 0.20 16.22
CA GLY A 454 14.17 0.44 17.66
C GLY A 454 13.89 1.90 18.03
N MET A 455 14.44 2.86 17.28
CA MET A 455 14.09 4.28 17.48
C MET A 455 12.62 4.56 17.13
N ALA A 456 12.10 3.96 16.07
CA ALA A 456 10.70 4.10 15.68
C ALA A 456 9.76 3.50 16.74
N GLN A 457 10.14 2.38 17.35
CA GLN A 457 9.40 1.78 18.46
C GLN A 457 9.38 2.68 19.70
N ARG A 458 10.53 3.23 20.09
CA ARG A 458 10.63 4.23 21.18
C ARG A 458 9.77 5.46 20.90
N VAL A 459 9.74 5.93 19.65
CA VAL A 459 8.88 7.04 19.22
C VAL A 459 7.39 6.70 19.37
N LEU A 460 6.96 5.50 18.97
CA LEU A 460 5.57 5.08 19.15
C LEU A 460 5.17 4.96 20.61
N ILE A 461 6.05 4.38 21.44
CA ILE A 461 5.85 4.33 22.89
C ILE A 461 5.73 5.75 23.47
N ALA A 462 6.60 6.68 23.05
CA ALA A 462 6.55 8.08 23.46
C ALA A 462 5.22 8.75 23.09
N GLY A 463 4.71 8.47 21.89
CA GLY A 463 3.40 8.93 21.44
C GLY A 463 2.25 8.33 22.27
N ALA A 464 2.29 7.02 22.52
CA ALA A 464 1.30 6.31 23.30
C ALA A 464 1.19 6.83 24.75
N ILE A 465 2.32 7.06 25.41
CA ILE A 465 2.33 7.58 26.80
C ILE A 465 2.14 9.09 26.90
N SER A 466 2.05 9.81 25.77
CA SER A 466 2.02 11.27 25.74
C SER A 466 0.82 11.86 26.48
N THR A 467 -0.27 11.10 26.55
CA THR A 467 -1.54 11.45 27.22
C THR A 467 -1.67 10.86 28.63
N GLU A 468 -0.59 10.31 29.21
CA GLU A 468 -0.58 9.69 30.55
C GLU A 468 -1.71 8.66 30.74
N PRO A 469 -1.78 7.63 29.87
CA PRO A 469 -2.85 6.64 29.89
C PRO A 469 -2.77 5.75 31.14
N ARG A 470 -3.93 5.25 31.58
CA ARG A 470 -4.02 4.26 32.68
C ARG A 470 -3.72 2.84 32.20
N ILE A 471 -4.04 2.55 30.95
CA ILE A 471 -3.84 1.25 30.32
C ILE A 471 -3.01 1.43 29.04
N LEU A 472 -2.01 0.58 28.87
CA LEU A 472 -1.27 0.45 27.62
C LEU A 472 -1.56 -0.92 27.00
N ILE A 473 -2.11 -0.94 25.79
CA ILE A 473 -2.20 -2.15 24.98
C ILE A 473 -0.99 -2.15 24.05
N ALA A 474 -0.09 -3.10 24.22
CA ALA A 474 1.08 -3.27 23.37
C ALA A 474 0.91 -4.53 22.54
N ASP A 475 0.63 -4.37 21.25
CA ASP A 475 0.49 -5.49 20.30
C ASP A 475 1.84 -5.78 19.68
N GLU A 476 2.44 -6.90 20.03
CA GLU A 476 3.72 -7.38 19.52
C GLU A 476 4.84 -6.30 19.50
N PRO A 477 5.11 -5.62 20.63
CA PRO A 477 5.94 -4.41 20.67
C PRO A 477 7.43 -4.65 20.39
N THR A 478 7.85 -5.90 20.27
CA THR A 478 9.25 -6.30 20.05
C THR A 478 9.44 -7.08 18.75
N THR A 479 8.37 -7.28 17.97
CA THR A 479 8.45 -8.00 16.70
C THR A 479 9.33 -7.23 15.70
N ALA A 480 10.15 -7.97 14.95
CA ALA A 480 11.10 -7.43 13.97
C ALA A 480 12.22 -6.53 14.53
N LEU A 481 12.50 -6.59 15.85
CA LEU A 481 13.67 -5.96 16.48
C LEU A 481 14.75 -7.01 16.77
N ASP A 482 16.02 -6.58 16.83
CA ASP A 482 17.09 -7.46 17.31
C ASP A 482 16.97 -7.71 18.82
N VAL A 483 17.54 -8.82 19.29
CA VAL A 483 17.41 -9.29 20.68
C VAL A 483 17.88 -8.24 21.70
N THR A 484 18.92 -7.46 21.39
CA THR A 484 19.42 -6.41 22.29
C THR A 484 18.41 -5.28 22.41
N VAL A 485 17.91 -4.78 21.27
CA VAL A 485 16.89 -3.72 21.26
C VAL A 485 15.57 -4.20 21.89
N GLN A 486 15.19 -5.47 21.69
CA GLN A 486 14.03 -6.06 22.35
C GLN A 486 14.14 -5.95 23.87
N SER A 487 15.25 -6.38 24.48
CA SER A 487 15.45 -6.24 25.93
C SER A 487 15.33 -4.79 26.40
N GLU A 488 15.94 -3.85 25.68
CA GLU A 488 15.85 -2.43 26.03
C GLU A 488 14.41 -1.88 25.96
N ILE A 489 13.58 -2.38 25.03
CA ILE A 489 12.17 -1.99 24.92
C ILE A 489 11.34 -2.58 26.07
N LEU A 490 11.61 -3.84 26.44
CA LEU A 490 10.91 -4.48 27.56
C LEU A 490 11.24 -3.80 28.89
N ASP A 491 12.51 -3.44 29.11
CA ASP A 491 12.93 -2.66 30.28
C ASP A 491 12.24 -1.29 30.32
N LEU A 492 12.16 -0.59 29.17
CA LEU A 492 11.43 0.66 29.07
C LEU A 492 9.95 0.50 29.46
N LEU A 493 9.26 -0.55 29.00
CA LEU A 493 7.87 -0.81 29.37
C LEU A 493 7.72 -1.08 30.88
N ARG A 494 8.68 -1.80 31.45
CA ARG A 494 8.75 -2.13 32.88
C ARG A 494 8.93 -0.86 33.73
N GLU A 495 9.84 0.03 33.33
CA GLU A 495 10.06 1.33 33.96
C GLU A 495 8.82 2.24 33.85
N LEU A 496 8.22 2.34 32.65
CA LEU A 496 7.03 3.17 32.42
C LEU A 496 5.82 2.69 33.23
N ARG A 497 5.65 1.38 33.41
CA ARG A 497 4.65 0.80 34.31
C ARG A 497 4.79 1.35 35.72
N GLU A 498 5.99 1.30 36.28
CA GLU A 498 6.26 1.72 37.66
C GLU A 498 6.11 3.23 37.83
N GLU A 499 6.70 4.02 36.93
CA GLU A 499 6.65 5.48 37.00
C GLU A 499 5.23 6.04 36.84
N LEU A 500 4.45 5.49 35.91
CA LEU A 500 3.12 6.00 35.56
C LEU A 500 1.97 5.25 36.27
N SER A 501 2.28 4.23 37.07
CA SER A 501 1.30 3.33 37.68
C SER A 501 0.29 2.79 36.66
N MET A 502 0.75 2.54 35.43
CA MET A 502 -0.08 2.03 34.33
C MET A 502 -0.22 0.51 34.40
N SER A 503 -1.27 0.00 33.77
CA SER A 503 -1.48 -1.44 33.58
C SER A 503 -1.23 -1.77 32.11
N ILE A 504 -0.59 -2.91 31.82
CA ILE A 504 -0.19 -3.26 30.46
C ILE A 504 -0.90 -4.54 30.03
N LEU A 505 -1.59 -4.49 28.88
CA LEU A 505 -2.02 -5.68 28.16
C LEU A 505 -1.02 -5.92 27.03
N LEU A 506 -0.14 -6.90 27.22
CA LEU A 506 0.88 -7.28 26.26
C LEU A 506 0.34 -8.39 25.37
N VAL A 507 0.05 -8.10 24.11
CA VAL A 507 -0.31 -9.12 23.12
C VAL A 507 0.96 -9.62 22.46
N THR A 508 1.26 -10.91 22.55
CA THR A 508 2.48 -11.47 21.98
C THR A 508 2.31 -12.95 21.66
N HIS A 509 3.18 -13.49 20.81
CA HIS A 509 3.32 -14.94 20.61
C HIS A 509 4.60 -15.50 21.28
N ASP A 510 5.48 -14.62 21.78
CA ASP A 510 6.75 -15.00 22.42
C ASP A 510 6.54 -15.28 23.92
N LEU A 511 6.65 -16.56 24.31
CA LEU A 511 6.54 -16.98 25.70
C LEU A 511 7.73 -16.54 26.56
N GLY A 512 8.92 -16.34 25.99
CA GLY A 512 10.07 -15.81 26.71
C GLY A 512 9.82 -14.37 27.19
N VAL A 513 9.22 -13.55 26.34
CA VAL A 513 8.79 -12.19 26.71
C VAL A 513 7.75 -12.20 27.83
N VAL A 514 6.81 -13.16 27.79
CA VAL A 514 5.79 -13.30 28.83
C VAL A 514 6.42 -13.71 30.17
N ALA A 515 7.35 -14.66 30.14
CA ALA A 515 8.08 -15.11 31.31
C ALA A 515 8.90 -13.97 31.96
N ASP A 516 9.44 -13.07 31.13
CA ASP A 516 10.28 -11.96 31.59
C ASP A 516 9.45 -10.79 32.13
N LEU A 517 8.39 -10.36 31.44
CA LEU A 517 7.72 -9.09 31.71
C LEU A 517 6.34 -9.21 32.41
N CYS A 518 5.60 -10.30 32.21
CA CYS A 518 4.20 -10.38 32.63
C CYS A 518 4.01 -10.89 34.08
N ASP A 519 2.92 -10.46 34.73
CA ASP A 519 2.45 -10.98 36.01
C ASP A 519 1.50 -12.18 35.83
N ASP A 520 0.54 -12.00 34.91
CA ASP A 520 -0.51 -12.96 34.58
C ASP A 520 -0.45 -13.25 33.08
N VAL A 521 -0.84 -14.46 32.67
CA VAL A 521 -0.91 -14.89 31.27
C VAL A 521 -2.29 -15.43 30.96
N THR A 522 -2.80 -15.06 29.79
CA THR A 522 -4.06 -15.50 29.23
C THR A 522 -3.78 -16.09 27.84
N VAL A 523 -4.10 -17.37 27.66
CA VAL A 523 -3.87 -18.10 26.41
C VAL A 523 -5.15 -18.16 25.60
N MET A 524 -5.05 -17.76 24.33
CA MET A 524 -6.13 -17.71 23.37
C MET A 524 -5.87 -18.67 22.21
N ARG A 525 -6.84 -19.54 21.91
CA ARG A 525 -6.82 -20.47 20.79
C ARG A 525 -8.14 -20.42 20.04
N ALA A 526 -8.09 -20.31 18.71
CA ALA A 526 -9.28 -20.40 17.85
C ALA A 526 -10.48 -19.51 18.26
N GLY A 527 -10.21 -18.32 18.82
CA GLY A 527 -11.24 -17.38 19.26
C GLY A 527 -11.65 -17.51 20.73
N GLU A 528 -11.11 -18.48 21.47
CA GLU A 528 -11.49 -18.78 22.86
C GLU A 528 -10.30 -18.59 23.81
N ILE A 529 -10.58 -18.12 25.03
CA ILE A 529 -9.61 -18.13 26.11
C ILE A 529 -9.60 -19.52 26.72
N VAL A 530 -8.49 -20.23 26.60
CA VAL A 530 -8.36 -21.62 27.04
C VAL A 530 -7.72 -21.76 28.41
N GLU A 531 -6.93 -20.77 28.84
CA GLU A 531 -6.28 -20.76 30.14
C GLU A 531 -5.96 -19.32 30.57
N THR A 532 -6.15 -19.02 31.86
CA THR A 532 -5.66 -17.80 32.51
C THR A 532 -5.04 -18.19 33.84
N ALA A 533 -3.78 -17.82 34.06
CA ALA A 533 -3.04 -18.15 35.27
C ALA A 533 -1.99 -17.08 35.58
N SER A 534 -1.41 -17.13 36.78
CA SER A 534 -0.18 -16.39 37.03
C SER A 534 0.94 -16.93 36.14
N VAL A 535 1.89 -16.09 35.72
CA VAL A 535 3.01 -16.54 34.87
C VAL A 535 3.74 -17.72 35.51
N ARG A 536 4.00 -17.66 36.82
CA ARG A 536 4.65 -18.76 37.54
C ARG A 536 3.88 -20.08 37.41
N GLU A 537 2.57 -20.06 37.68
CA GLU A 537 1.73 -21.26 37.60
C GLU A 537 1.64 -21.80 36.17
N PHE A 538 1.55 -20.92 35.18
CA PHE A 538 1.50 -21.31 33.78
C PHE A 538 2.76 -22.06 33.31
N PHE A 539 3.96 -21.59 33.68
CA PHE A 539 5.22 -22.24 33.30
C PHE A 539 5.54 -23.48 34.14
N GLU A 540 5.17 -23.50 35.43
CA GLU A 540 5.43 -24.64 36.32
C GLU A 540 4.40 -25.77 36.15
N ASN A 541 3.12 -25.43 35.94
CA ASN A 541 2.00 -26.39 35.91
C ASN A 541 0.87 -25.94 34.95
N PRO A 542 1.12 -25.93 33.62
CA PRO A 542 0.12 -25.55 32.63
C PRO A 542 -1.11 -26.48 32.66
N ALA A 543 -2.29 -25.90 32.89
CA ALA A 543 -3.52 -26.66 33.09
C ALA A 543 -4.10 -27.20 31.77
N HIS A 544 -4.07 -26.40 30.70
CA HIS A 544 -4.68 -26.75 29.43
C HIS A 544 -3.71 -27.53 28.52
N GLU A 545 -4.24 -28.44 27.71
CA GLU A 545 -3.45 -29.27 26.78
C GLU A 545 -2.69 -28.41 25.76
N TYR A 546 -3.37 -27.46 25.13
CA TYR A 546 -2.74 -26.50 24.21
C TYR A 546 -1.62 -25.67 24.86
N SER A 547 -1.73 -25.32 26.15
CA SER A 547 -0.68 -24.60 26.86
C SER A 547 0.57 -25.48 27.05
N ARG A 548 0.37 -26.78 27.33
CA ARG A 548 1.46 -27.77 27.35
C ARG A 548 2.11 -27.92 25.98
N GLU A 549 1.32 -27.97 24.92
CA GLU A 549 1.82 -28.03 23.54
C GLU A 549 2.65 -26.78 23.19
N LEU A 550 2.14 -25.59 23.54
CA LEU A 550 2.82 -24.32 23.29
C LEU A 550 4.16 -24.22 24.02
N LEU A 551 4.20 -24.63 25.29
CA LEU A 551 5.43 -24.68 26.08
C LEU A 551 6.43 -25.71 25.54
N ALA A 552 5.95 -26.90 25.17
CA ALA A 552 6.80 -27.94 24.58
C ALA A 552 7.44 -27.49 23.26
N ALA A 553 6.67 -26.80 22.42
CA ALA A 553 7.15 -26.29 21.14
C ALA A 553 8.26 -25.22 21.29
N VAL A 554 8.21 -24.41 22.36
CA VAL A 554 9.24 -23.40 22.65
C VAL A 554 10.49 -24.03 23.28
N LEU A 555 10.33 -25.07 24.11
CA LEU A 555 11.44 -25.76 24.79
C LEU A 555 12.26 -26.66 23.84
N ASP A 556 11.71 -27.09 22.70
CA ASP A 556 12.43 -27.87 21.69
C ASP A 556 13.44 -27.05 20.86
N GLU A 557 13.43 -25.71 20.95
CA GLU A 557 14.38 -24.84 20.21
C GLU A 557 15.73 -24.59 20.92
N ASP A 558 15.95 -25.10 22.14
CA ASP A 558 17.22 -24.91 22.85
C ASP A 558 18.26 -26.01 22.53
N HIS A 559 19.18 -25.67 21.63
CA HIS A 559 20.59 -25.90 21.95
C HIS A 559 20.83 -25.27 23.33
N VAL A 560 20.92 -26.11 24.36
CA VAL A 560 21.40 -25.72 25.69
C VAL A 560 22.65 -24.85 25.50
N ARG A 561 22.53 -23.55 25.74
CA ARG A 561 23.70 -22.65 25.79
C ARG A 561 24.64 -23.23 26.83
N ALA A 562 25.84 -23.57 26.40
CA ALA A 562 26.91 -23.95 27.32
C ALA A 562 27.07 -22.85 28.38
N GLU A 563 27.29 -23.28 29.61
CA GLU A 563 27.53 -22.44 30.78
C GLU A 563 28.51 -21.30 30.44
N TYR A 564 28.09 -20.06 30.68
CA TYR A 564 28.89 -18.88 30.38
C TYR A 564 30.15 -18.88 31.27
N ILE A 565 31.28 -19.27 30.71
CA ILE A 565 32.58 -19.18 31.37
C ILE A 565 32.99 -17.71 31.34
N ASP A 566 33.03 -17.10 32.53
CA ASP A 566 33.45 -15.71 32.73
C ASP A 566 34.87 -15.49 32.15
N ALA A 567 34.96 -14.77 31.04
CA ALA A 567 36.25 -14.40 30.46
C ALA A 567 36.88 -13.29 31.33
N PRO A 568 38.15 -13.44 31.77
CA PRO A 568 38.78 -12.45 32.64
C PRO A 568 38.83 -11.08 31.97
N ASN A 569 38.23 -10.11 32.65
CA ASN A 569 38.06 -8.72 32.26
C ASN A 569 39.41 -7.98 32.22
N THR A 570 40.17 -8.10 31.12
CA THR A 570 41.30 -7.21 30.84
C THR A 570 40.83 -6.04 29.98
N LYS A 571 40.45 -4.94 30.64
CA LYS A 571 40.39 -3.61 30.03
C LYS A 571 41.75 -3.26 29.40
N ALA A 572 41.79 -3.02 28.09
CA ALA A 572 42.95 -2.46 27.41
C ALA A 572 42.55 -1.22 26.60
N GLY A 573 43.29 -0.13 26.84
CA GLY A 573 43.31 1.13 26.07
C GLY A 573 42.39 2.22 26.64
N ALA A 574 42.77 3.09 27.58
CA ALA A 574 44.00 3.86 27.77
C ALA A 574 44.35 4.75 26.56
N ARG A 575 44.01 6.04 26.73
CA ARG A 575 44.46 7.26 26.02
C ARG A 575 45.72 7.12 25.16
N GLN A 576 45.62 7.57 23.90
CA GLN A 576 46.44 8.66 23.35
C GLN A 576 45.65 9.41 22.28
#